data_AF-A0A966B6F9-F1
#
_entry.id   AF-A0A966B6F9-F1
#
_cell.length_a   1.000
_cell.length_b   1.000
_cell.length_c   1.000
_cell.angle_alpha   90.00
_cell.angle_beta   90.00
_cell.angle_gamma   90.00
#
_symmetry.space_group_name_H-M   'P 1'
#
loop_
_entity.id
_entity.type
_entity.pdbx_description
1 polymer ?
#
loop_
_entity_poly.entity_id
_entity_poly.type
_entity_poly.pdbx_seq_one_letter_code
_entity_poly.pdbx_strand_id
1 'polypeptide(L)'
;MTTVDEERRQAWLVDRVAVALPAPDGAMSLAGGIPVNPESISRALGSALAELHTIPADDCPFPALDGDVLSGRARGRVEASPLTADDGPYRGIAPARLLQILDDQMAGLGVAPPVIVHGSLTASDVWFHPEFGLSLTKWASVGLGDRHLDLAMGAKLLGDTYGYAVAGPFFEAYDLDRVDAVRLDAFQLLVHLLTI
;
A
#
# COMPACT_ATOMS: atom_id res chain seq x y z
N MET A 1 8.39 5.63 -16.94
CA MET A 1 9.26 5.81 -15.77
C MET A 1 10.51 4.99 -16.00
N THR A 2 11.69 5.56 -15.82
CA THR A 2 12.96 4.87 -16.12
C THR A 2 13.51 4.19 -14.87
N THR A 3 14.34 3.15 -15.01
CA THR A 3 15.05 2.51 -13.90
C THR A 3 15.90 3.52 -13.10
N VAL A 4 16.44 4.53 -13.78
CA VAL A 4 17.20 5.63 -13.17
C VAL A 4 16.34 6.47 -12.23
N ASP A 5 15.05 6.66 -12.52
CA ASP A 5 14.15 7.41 -11.63
C ASP A 5 13.83 6.62 -10.36
N GLU A 6 13.73 5.30 -10.47
CA GLU A 6 13.47 4.40 -9.35
C GLU A 6 14.67 4.33 -8.40
N GLU A 7 15.88 4.16 -8.94
CA GLU A 7 17.12 4.17 -8.15
C GLU A 7 17.30 5.48 -7.38
N ARG A 8 17.00 6.62 -8.01
CA ARG A 8 17.05 7.94 -7.36
C ARG A 8 16.05 8.07 -6.22
N ARG A 9 14.84 7.52 -6.40
CA ARG A 9 13.81 7.51 -5.35
C ARG A 9 14.22 6.66 -4.16
N GLN A 10 14.75 5.46 -4.41
CA GLN A 10 15.27 4.60 -3.35
C GLN A 10 16.46 5.27 -2.63
N ALA A 11 17.41 5.86 -3.37
CA ALA A 11 18.56 6.56 -2.79
C ALA A 11 18.13 7.72 -1.86
N TRP A 12 17.05 8.41 -2.17
CA TRP A 12 16.51 9.45 -1.29
C TRP A 12 15.93 8.87 0.02
N LEU A 13 15.32 7.68 -0.05
CA LEU A 13 14.66 7.02 1.08
C LEU A 13 15.64 6.32 2.02
N VAL A 14 16.71 5.69 1.53
CA VAL A 14 17.64 4.90 2.37
C VAL A 14 18.30 5.70 3.48
N ASP A 15 18.47 7.01 3.29
CA ASP A 15 19.01 7.91 4.31
C ASP A 15 17.97 8.32 5.38
N ARG A 16 16.70 7.92 5.21
CA ARG A 16 15.54 8.41 5.98
C ARG A 16 14.74 7.31 6.66
N VAL A 17 14.73 6.09 6.11
CA VAL A 17 13.90 4.98 6.62
C VAL A 17 14.58 3.64 6.40
N ALA A 18 14.62 2.80 7.42
CA ALA A 18 15.30 1.51 7.37
C ALA A 18 14.66 0.57 6.35
N VAL A 19 13.34 0.63 6.20
CA VAL A 19 12.60 -0.23 5.27
C VAL A 19 12.97 -0.02 3.79
N ALA A 20 13.60 1.10 3.44
CA ALA A 20 14.06 1.36 2.07
C ALA A 20 15.44 0.77 1.76
N LEU A 21 16.16 0.28 2.78
CA LEU A 21 17.42 -0.41 2.58
C LEU A 21 17.21 -1.64 1.68
N PRO A 22 18.14 -1.93 0.76
CA PRO A 22 18.10 -3.15 -0.04
C PRO A 22 17.92 -4.38 0.86
N ALA A 23 17.12 -5.34 0.40
CA ALA A 23 16.94 -6.59 1.11
C ALA A 23 18.32 -7.27 1.28
N PRO A 24 18.72 -7.63 2.52
CA PRO A 24 20.02 -8.23 2.77
C PRO A 24 20.09 -9.64 2.19
N ASP A 25 21.31 -10.17 2.04
CA ASP A 25 21.53 -11.55 1.62
C ASP A 25 20.78 -12.51 2.55
N GLY A 26 20.08 -13.49 1.96
CA GLY A 26 19.25 -14.44 2.70
C GLY A 26 17.86 -13.91 3.08
N ALA A 27 17.53 -12.66 2.75
CA ALA A 27 16.15 -12.18 2.85
C ALA A 27 15.24 -12.97 1.90
N MET A 28 14.02 -13.18 2.32
CA MET A 28 13.05 -13.98 1.59
C MET A 28 11.86 -13.12 1.18
N SER A 29 11.43 -13.23 -0.08
CA SER A 29 10.26 -12.51 -0.60
C SER A 29 8.96 -13.19 -0.19
N LEU A 30 7.98 -12.39 0.25
CA LEU A 30 6.65 -12.90 0.59
C LEU A 30 5.96 -13.62 -0.58
N ALA A 31 6.23 -13.20 -1.83
CA ALA A 31 5.72 -13.88 -3.02
C ALA A 31 6.18 -15.35 -3.14
N GLY A 32 7.26 -15.74 -2.44
CA GLY A 32 7.77 -17.10 -2.39
C GLY A 32 6.99 -18.07 -1.49
N GLY A 33 5.94 -17.61 -0.78
CA GLY A 33 5.07 -18.48 0.03
C GLY A 33 5.73 -19.01 1.32
N ILE A 34 6.58 -18.21 1.95
CA ILE A 34 7.44 -18.63 3.06
C ILE A 34 6.60 -18.93 4.32
N PRO A 35 6.91 -20.01 5.08
CA PRO A 35 6.33 -20.28 6.39
C PRO A 35 6.95 -19.38 7.47
N VAL A 36 6.88 -18.07 7.30
CA VAL A 36 7.14 -17.12 8.40
C VAL A 36 5.88 -16.99 9.24
N ASN A 37 6.02 -16.74 10.54
CA ASN A 37 4.88 -16.42 11.39
C ASN A 37 4.08 -15.23 10.79
N PRO A 38 2.84 -15.45 10.32
CA PRO A 38 2.05 -14.40 9.65
C PRO A 38 1.80 -13.19 10.54
N GLU A 39 1.66 -13.38 11.85
CA GLU A 39 1.51 -12.27 12.80
C GLU A 39 2.78 -11.41 12.86
N SER A 40 3.97 -12.03 12.87
CA SER A 40 5.24 -11.30 12.90
C SER A 40 5.46 -10.46 11.64
N ILE A 41 5.13 -11.02 10.47
CA ILE A 41 5.18 -10.28 9.20
C ILE A 41 4.17 -9.13 9.19
N SER A 42 2.94 -9.41 9.65
CA SER A 42 1.87 -8.42 9.76
C SER A 42 2.28 -7.23 10.63
N ARG A 43 2.84 -7.49 11.82
CA ARG A 43 3.37 -6.44 12.71
C ARG A 43 4.55 -5.70 12.09
N ALA A 44 5.50 -6.43 11.48
CA ALA A 44 6.66 -5.82 10.84
C ALA A 44 6.25 -4.88 9.70
N LEU A 45 5.26 -5.25 8.89
CA LEU A 45 4.75 -4.39 7.82
C LEU A 45 4.04 -3.15 8.39
N GLY A 46 3.26 -3.30 9.45
CA GLY A 46 2.60 -2.19 10.14
C GLY A 46 3.62 -1.17 10.67
N SER A 47 4.64 -1.64 11.40
CA SER A 47 5.72 -0.80 11.90
C SER A 47 6.52 -0.12 10.79
N ALA A 48 6.80 -0.83 9.70
CA ALA A 48 7.53 -0.29 8.56
C ALA A 48 6.77 0.86 7.87
N LEU A 49 5.46 0.71 7.68
CA LEU A 49 4.62 1.79 7.15
C LEU A 49 4.48 2.94 8.14
N ALA A 50 4.42 2.66 9.45
CA ALA A 50 4.42 3.71 10.47
C ALA A 50 5.70 4.56 10.40
N GLU A 51 6.86 3.92 10.27
CA GLU A 51 8.16 4.57 10.10
C GLU A 51 8.18 5.42 8.82
N LEU A 52 7.82 4.82 7.67
CA LEU A 52 7.75 5.52 6.37
C LEU A 52 6.84 6.77 6.44
N HIS A 53 5.67 6.64 7.07
CA HIS A 53 4.67 7.71 7.16
C HIS A 53 5.03 8.78 8.20
N THR A 54 6.15 8.65 8.92
CA THR A 54 6.67 9.69 9.84
C THR A 54 7.79 10.52 9.24
N ILE A 55 8.33 10.12 8.08
CA ILE A 55 9.32 10.93 7.36
C ILE A 55 8.69 12.29 7.03
N PRO A 56 9.33 13.41 7.40
CA PRO A 56 8.86 14.73 7.01
C PRO A 56 8.72 14.84 5.50
N ALA A 57 7.56 15.34 5.04
CA ALA A 57 7.30 15.57 3.63
C ALA A 57 8.01 16.82 3.07
N ASP A 58 8.68 17.58 3.94
CA ASP A 58 9.48 18.75 3.57
C ASP A 58 10.61 18.34 2.61
N ASP A 59 10.76 19.07 1.51
CA ASP A 59 11.72 18.79 0.44
C ASP A 59 11.58 17.39 -0.22
N CYS A 60 10.43 16.73 -0.07
CA CYS A 60 10.14 15.45 -0.72
C CYS A 60 10.03 15.64 -2.25
N PRO A 61 10.84 14.93 -3.06
CA PRO A 61 10.85 15.08 -4.51
C PRO A 61 9.77 14.25 -5.22
N PHE A 62 8.93 13.54 -4.46
CA PHE A 62 7.97 12.59 -5.02
C PHE A 62 6.68 13.30 -5.46
N PRO A 63 6.03 12.80 -6.53
CA PRO A 63 4.81 13.41 -7.03
C PRO A 63 3.66 13.26 -6.01
N ALA A 64 2.67 14.16 -6.12
CA ALA A 64 1.42 13.99 -5.41
C ALA A 64 0.66 12.75 -5.93
N LEU A 65 0.08 12.02 -4.99
CA LEU A 65 -0.85 10.91 -5.18
C LEU A 65 -2.17 11.27 -4.48
N ASP A 66 -2.81 12.33 -4.97
CA ASP A 66 -4.11 12.75 -4.48
C ASP A 66 -5.24 11.82 -4.98
N GLY A 67 -6.45 12.07 -4.47
CA GLY A 67 -7.63 11.29 -4.81
C GLY A 67 -7.94 11.31 -6.30
N ASP A 68 -7.75 12.43 -6.99
CA ASP A 68 -8.06 12.56 -8.42
C ASP A 68 -7.11 11.74 -9.29
N VAL A 69 -5.81 11.77 -8.99
CA VAL A 69 -4.78 10.94 -9.64
C VAL A 69 -5.10 9.46 -9.45
N LEU A 70 -5.45 9.05 -8.23
CA LEU A 70 -5.72 7.65 -7.91
C LEU A 70 -7.04 7.15 -8.53
N SER A 71 -8.12 7.94 -8.46
CA SER A 71 -9.39 7.64 -9.12
C SER A 71 -9.24 7.59 -10.64
N GLY A 72 -8.41 8.46 -11.22
CA GLY A 72 -8.05 8.41 -12.64
C GLY A 72 -7.35 7.11 -13.03
N ARG A 73 -6.40 6.63 -12.20
CA ARG A 73 -5.73 5.33 -12.41
C ARG A 73 -6.71 4.16 -12.32
N ALA A 74 -7.60 4.16 -11.32
CA ALA A 74 -8.62 3.14 -11.16
C ALA A 74 -9.56 3.08 -12.38
N ARG A 75 -10.02 4.24 -12.87
CA ARG A 75 -10.83 4.33 -14.08
C ARG A 75 -10.11 3.77 -15.31
N GLY A 76 -8.85 4.15 -15.51
CA GLY A 76 -8.03 3.62 -16.60
C GLY A 76 -7.80 2.10 -16.52
N ARG A 77 -7.76 1.50 -15.32
CA ARG A 77 -7.70 0.05 -15.17
C ARG A 77 -9.01 -0.64 -15.51
N VAL A 78 -10.12 -0.14 -15.00
CA VAL A 78 -11.46 -0.67 -15.32
C VAL A 78 -11.74 -0.60 -16.82
N GLU A 79 -11.36 0.49 -17.49
CA GLU A 79 -11.51 0.63 -18.94
C GLU A 79 -10.66 -0.37 -19.72
N ALA A 80 -9.44 -0.66 -19.25
CA ALA A 80 -8.56 -1.64 -19.87
C ALA A 80 -8.96 -3.10 -19.58
N SER A 81 -9.59 -3.36 -18.43
CA SER A 81 -9.97 -4.68 -17.95
C SER A 81 -11.24 -4.61 -17.07
N PRO A 82 -12.44 -4.63 -17.66
CA PRO A 82 -13.70 -4.48 -16.92
C PRO A 82 -14.14 -5.81 -16.27
N LEU A 83 -13.25 -6.44 -15.51
CA LEU A 83 -13.52 -7.71 -14.85
C LEU A 83 -14.39 -7.48 -13.61
N THR A 84 -15.51 -8.19 -13.55
CA THR A 84 -16.33 -8.23 -12.35
C THR A 84 -15.71 -9.22 -11.37
N ALA A 85 -15.52 -8.81 -10.12
CA ALA A 85 -15.01 -9.68 -9.07
C ALA A 85 -15.89 -10.94 -8.92
N ASP A 86 -15.26 -12.11 -8.88
CA ASP A 86 -15.91 -13.41 -8.72
C ASP A 86 -16.04 -13.84 -7.25
N ASP A 87 -15.27 -13.21 -6.35
CA ASP A 87 -15.25 -13.40 -4.92
C ASP A 87 -15.19 -12.08 -4.11
N GLY A 88 -15.09 -12.21 -2.79
CA GLY A 88 -14.91 -11.07 -1.88
C GLY A 88 -16.15 -10.16 -1.70
N PRO A 89 -15.97 -9.00 -1.07
CA PRO A 89 -17.07 -8.08 -0.73
C PRO A 89 -17.71 -7.41 -1.95
N TYR A 90 -17.01 -7.37 -3.09
CA TYR A 90 -17.48 -6.74 -4.33
C TYR A 90 -18.02 -7.73 -5.36
N ARG A 91 -18.17 -9.00 -4.96
CA ARG A 91 -18.62 -10.08 -5.83
C ARG A 91 -19.88 -9.72 -6.61
N GLY A 92 -19.81 -9.84 -7.93
CA GLY A 92 -20.94 -9.62 -8.83
C GLY A 92 -21.34 -8.15 -9.03
N ILE A 93 -20.62 -7.19 -8.45
CA ILE A 93 -20.85 -5.76 -8.69
C ILE A 93 -20.05 -5.33 -9.92
N ALA A 94 -20.72 -4.70 -10.89
CA ALA A 94 -20.05 -4.21 -12.08
C ALA A 94 -18.97 -3.16 -11.73
N PRO A 95 -17.77 -3.21 -12.33
CA PRO A 95 -16.70 -2.25 -12.06
C PRO A 95 -17.09 -0.78 -12.26
N ALA A 96 -17.93 -0.49 -13.26
CA ALA A 96 -18.47 0.84 -13.48
C ALA A 96 -19.33 1.35 -12.30
N ARG A 97 -20.05 0.45 -11.61
CA ARG A 97 -20.79 0.80 -10.40
C ARG A 97 -19.86 1.04 -9.22
N LEU A 98 -18.79 0.24 -9.10
CA LEU A 98 -17.76 0.45 -8.09
C LEU A 98 -17.03 1.78 -8.26
N LEU A 99 -16.74 2.20 -9.49
CA LEU A 99 -16.18 3.54 -9.77
C LEU A 99 -17.11 4.67 -9.29
N GLN A 100 -18.42 4.54 -9.48
CA GLN A 100 -19.38 5.53 -8.97
C GLN A 100 -19.37 5.60 -7.44
N ILE A 101 -19.32 4.43 -6.78
CA ILE A 101 -19.25 4.36 -5.31
C ILE A 101 -17.94 4.98 -4.82
N LEU A 102 -16.83 4.71 -5.50
CA LEU A 102 -15.53 5.31 -5.18
C LEU A 102 -15.57 6.84 -5.30
N ASP A 103 -16.09 7.37 -6.41
CA ASP A 103 -16.19 8.81 -6.64
C ASP A 103 -17.05 9.48 -5.53
N ASP A 104 -18.18 8.87 -5.15
CA ASP A 104 -19.04 9.35 -4.05
C ASP A 104 -18.33 9.32 -2.68
N GLN A 105 -17.61 8.23 -2.37
CA GLN A 105 -16.87 8.08 -1.12
C GLN A 105 -15.72 9.09 -1.03
N MET A 106 -14.89 9.18 -2.07
CA MET A 106 -13.71 10.05 -2.09
C MET A 106 -14.09 11.54 -1.97
N ALA A 107 -15.20 11.96 -2.60
CA ALA A 107 -15.71 13.32 -2.46
C ALA A 107 -16.07 13.69 -1.00
N GLY A 108 -16.44 12.70 -0.19
CA GLY A 108 -16.81 12.89 1.21
C GLY A 108 -15.64 12.95 2.21
N LEU A 109 -14.44 12.48 1.83
CA LEU A 109 -13.33 12.31 2.79
C LEU A 109 -12.65 13.62 3.18
N GLY A 110 -12.67 14.65 2.35
CA GLY A 110 -11.86 15.86 2.57
C GLY A 110 -10.34 15.58 2.55
N VAL A 111 -9.53 16.63 2.70
CA VAL A 111 -8.07 16.54 2.54
C VAL A 111 -7.40 16.04 3.82
N ALA A 112 -6.66 14.94 3.74
CA ALA A 112 -5.76 14.50 4.80
C ALA A 112 -4.36 15.13 4.64
N PRO A 113 -3.61 15.32 5.73
CA PRO A 113 -2.19 15.65 5.66
C PRO A 113 -1.43 14.55 4.88
N PRO A 114 -0.74 14.90 3.80
CA PRO A 114 -0.05 13.90 2.99
C PRO A 114 1.16 13.34 3.75
N VAL A 115 1.42 12.06 3.54
CA VAL A 115 2.63 11.36 3.98
C VAL A 115 3.30 10.75 2.75
N ILE A 116 4.56 10.36 2.89
CA ILE A 116 5.22 9.54 1.87
C ILE A 116 4.58 8.16 1.90
N VAL A 117 4.07 7.69 0.76
CA VAL A 117 3.48 6.37 0.57
C VAL A 117 4.26 5.60 -0.49
N HIS A 118 4.38 4.29 -0.33
CA HIS A 118 4.92 3.37 -1.33
C HIS A 118 4.06 3.34 -2.60
N GLY A 119 2.73 3.34 -2.45
CA GLY A 119 1.77 3.59 -3.53
C GLY A 119 1.56 2.47 -4.56
N SER A 120 2.18 1.30 -4.37
CA SER A 120 1.93 0.11 -5.19
C SER A 120 2.45 -1.18 -4.53
N LEU A 121 2.20 -1.35 -3.24
CA LEU A 121 2.77 -2.44 -2.46
C LEU A 121 2.18 -3.81 -2.89
N THR A 122 3.03 -4.76 -3.24
CA THR A 122 2.68 -6.16 -3.54
C THR A 122 3.54 -7.15 -2.75
N ALA A 123 3.14 -8.43 -2.71
CA ALA A 123 3.91 -9.47 -2.01
C ALA A 123 5.34 -9.65 -2.55
N SER A 124 5.60 -9.27 -3.81
CA SER A 124 6.95 -9.31 -4.40
C SER A 124 7.85 -8.15 -3.94
N ASP A 125 7.24 -7.13 -3.36
CA ASP A 125 7.94 -5.91 -2.93
C ASP A 125 8.38 -6.02 -1.47
N VAL A 126 7.79 -6.96 -0.72
CA VAL A 126 8.04 -7.22 0.70
C VAL A 126 9.05 -8.35 0.88
N TRP A 127 10.16 -8.02 1.52
CA TRP A 127 11.24 -8.94 1.85
C TRP A 127 11.45 -8.99 3.36
N PHE A 128 11.64 -10.18 3.89
CA PHE A 128 11.87 -10.38 5.32
C PHE A 128 13.18 -11.10 5.58
N HIS A 129 13.95 -10.57 6.53
CA HIS A 129 15.11 -11.23 7.12
C HIS A 129 14.92 -11.33 8.64
N PRO A 130 15.16 -12.49 9.27
CA PRO A 130 14.91 -12.69 10.70
C PRO A 130 15.71 -11.74 11.61
N GLU A 131 16.91 -11.33 11.19
CA GLU A 131 17.78 -10.45 11.98
C GLU A 131 17.64 -8.96 11.63
N PHE A 132 17.26 -8.64 10.38
CA PHE A 132 17.25 -7.26 9.86
C PHE A 132 15.84 -6.70 9.64
N GLY A 133 14.81 -7.53 9.85
CA GLY A 133 13.42 -7.12 9.69
C GLY A 133 12.99 -7.06 8.23
N LEU A 134 12.13 -6.10 7.93
CA LEU A 134 11.44 -5.98 6.65
C LEU A 134 12.13 -4.94 5.76
N SER A 135 12.30 -5.28 4.48
CA SER A 135 12.73 -4.38 3.42
C SER A 135 11.64 -4.28 2.35
N LEU A 136 11.41 -3.08 1.86
CA LEU A 136 10.50 -2.76 0.77
C LEU A 136 11.29 -2.38 -0.49
N THR A 137 10.77 -2.78 -1.65
CA THR A 137 11.40 -2.60 -2.95
C THR A 137 10.40 -2.07 -3.97
N LYS A 138 10.85 -1.70 -5.18
CA LYS A 138 10.00 -1.14 -6.23
C LYS A 138 9.35 0.20 -5.89
N TRP A 139 10.20 1.17 -5.59
CA TRP A 139 9.83 2.55 -5.23
C TRP A 139 9.36 3.40 -6.41
N ALA A 140 9.05 2.79 -7.56
CA ALA A 140 8.62 3.48 -8.76
C ALA A 140 7.28 4.20 -8.55
N SER A 141 6.40 3.73 -7.66
CA SER A 141 5.12 4.39 -7.38
C SER A 141 5.12 5.30 -6.17
N VAL A 142 6.28 5.49 -5.50
CA VAL A 142 6.37 6.32 -4.30
C VAL A 142 5.86 7.73 -4.57
N GLY A 143 5.15 8.30 -3.60
CA GLY A 143 4.50 9.61 -3.74
C GLY A 143 4.11 10.22 -2.40
N LEU A 144 3.60 11.44 -2.46
CA LEU A 144 2.96 12.12 -1.33
C LEU A 144 1.44 11.90 -1.42
N GLY A 145 0.86 11.18 -0.47
CA GLY A 145 -0.55 10.81 -0.52
C GLY A 145 -1.15 10.54 0.86
N ASP A 146 -2.40 10.07 0.85
CA ASP A 146 -3.06 9.63 2.08
C ASP A 146 -2.48 8.26 2.53
N ARG A 147 -2.12 8.15 3.81
CA ARG A 147 -1.61 6.90 4.42
C ARG A 147 -2.51 5.69 4.17
N HIS A 148 -3.81 5.93 4.02
CA HIS A 148 -4.79 4.86 3.83
C HIS A 148 -4.57 4.10 2.52
N LEU A 149 -3.83 4.67 1.55
CA LEU A 149 -3.41 3.94 0.35
C LEU A 149 -2.54 2.73 0.70
N ASP A 150 -1.44 2.96 1.41
CA ASP A 150 -0.53 1.88 1.81
C ASP A 150 -1.17 0.95 2.85
N LEU A 151 -2.01 1.48 3.74
CA LEU A 151 -2.74 0.65 4.71
C LEU A 151 -3.72 -0.31 4.03
N ALA A 152 -4.48 0.16 3.04
CA ALA A 152 -5.38 -0.67 2.27
C ALA A 152 -4.62 -1.70 1.42
N MET A 153 -3.50 -1.30 0.79
CA MET A 153 -2.64 -2.23 0.04
C MET A 153 -2.02 -3.29 0.95
N GLY A 154 -1.49 -2.89 2.11
CA GLY A 154 -0.91 -3.80 3.11
C GLY A 154 -1.93 -4.80 3.65
N ALA A 155 -3.13 -4.32 4.00
CA ALA A 155 -4.22 -5.19 4.45
C ALA A 155 -4.65 -6.20 3.37
N LYS A 156 -4.79 -5.76 2.11
CA LYS A 156 -5.09 -6.66 0.98
C LYS A 156 -3.97 -7.68 0.78
N LEU A 157 -2.72 -7.22 0.72
CA LEU A 157 -1.54 -8.08 0.55
C LEU A 157 -1.50 -9.18 1.62
N LEU A 158 -1.65 -8.81 2.90
CA LEU A 158 -1.65 -9.77 4.01
C LEU A 158 -2.86 -10.71 3.95
N GLY A 159 -4.03 -10.18 3.61
CA GLY A 159 -5.26 -10.96 3.44
C GLY A 159 -5.15 -12.00 2.33
N ASP A 160 -4.61 -11.62 1.18
CA ASP A 160 -4.40 -12.51 0.04
C ASP A 160 -3.29 -13.54 0.31
N THR A 161 -2.29 -13.20 1.14
CA THR A 161 -1.15 -14.08 1.42
C THR A 161 -1.41 -15.06 2.57
N TYR A 162 -2.05 -14.60 3.65
CA TYR A 162 -2.18 -15.35 4.91
C TYR A 162 -3.62 -15.45 5.43
N GLY A 163 -4.58 -14.80 4.76
CA GLY A 163 -5.96 -14.65 5.24
C GLY A 163 -6.16 -13.42 6.14
N TYR A 164 -7.37 -12.86 6.14
CA TYR A 164 -7.67 -11.58 6.79
C TYR A 164 -7.60 -11.59 8.34
N ALA A 165 -7.43 -12.75 8.98
CA ALA A 165 -7.27 -12.83 10.43
C ALA A 165 -6.01 -12.10 10.93
N VAL A 166 -4.99 -11.93 10.08
CA VAL A 166 -3.75 -11.27 10.45
C VAL A 166 -3.79 -9.74 10.31
N ALA A 167 -4.91 -9.16 9.88
CA ALA A 167 -5.02 -7.71 9.70
C ALA A 167 -4.99 -6.93 11.03
N GLY A 168 -5.50 -7.51 12.12
CA GLY A 168 -5.49 -6.87 13.45
C GLY A 168 -4.08 -6.49 13.92
N PRO A 169 -3.13 -7.44 13.99
CA PRO A 169 -1.74 -7.15 14.35
C PRO A 169 -1.06 -6.10 13.46
N PHE A 170 -1.43 -5.99 12.18
CA PHE A 170 -0.90 -5.00 11.24
C PHE A 170 -1.32 -3.59 11.64
N PHE A 171 -2.62 -3.37 11.86
CA PHE A 171 -3.12 -2.07 12.26
C PHE A 171 -2.69 -1.69 13.69
N GLU A 172 -2.60 -2.66 14.60
CA GLU A 172 -2.04 -2.44 15.94
C GLU A 172 -0.59 -1.93 15.88
N ALA A 173 0.26 -2.55 15.06
CA ALA A 173 1.64 -2.16 14.91
C ALA A 173 1.81 -0.82 14.17
N TYR A 174 0.86 -0.48 13.29
CA TYR A 174 0.87 0.81 12.61
C TYR A 174 0.53 2.00 13.52
N ASP A 175 -0.26 1.76 14.58
CA ASP A 175 -0.99 2.71 15.43
C ASP A 175 -2.45 2.90 14.99
N LEU A 176 -3.36 2.17 15.66
CA LEU A 176 -4.80 2.19 15.40
C LEU A 176 -5.43 3.59 15.56
N ASP A 177 -4.90 4.43 16.45
CA ASP A 177 -5.44 5.77 16.70
C ASP A 177 -5.24 6.70 15.49
N ARG A 178 -4.32 6.33 14.58
CA ARG A 178 -4.00 7.04 13.34
C ARG A 178 -4.78 6.56 12.12
N VAL A 179 -5.64 5.53 12.27
CA VAL A 179 -6.40 4.90 11.19
C VAL A 179 -7.86 5.36 11.24
N ASP A 180 -8.27 6.11 10.21
CA ASP A 180 -9.66 6.50 10.01
C ASP A 180 -10.38 5.38 9.26
N ALA A 181 -11.34 4.73 9.92
CA ALA A 181 -12.08 3.62 9.36
C ALA A 181 -12.89 3.98 8.10
N VAL A 182 -13.42 5.19 8.01
CA VAL A 182 -14.20 5.65 6.84
C VAL A 182 -13.28 5.86 5.65
N ARG A 183 -12.10 6.46 5.88
CA ARG A 183 -11.06 6.57 4.83
C ARG A 183 -10.57 5.19 4.41
N LEU A 184 -10.29 4.30 5.36
CA LEU A 184 -9.78 2.96 5.05
C LEU A 184 -10.75 2.19 4.14
N ASP A 185 -12.06 2.26 4.39
CA ASP A 185 -13.07 1.61 3.55
C ASP A 185 -13.03 2.11 2.09
N ALA A 186 -12.98 3.44 1.89
CA ALA A 186 -12.86 4.04 0.57
C ALA A 186 -11.55 3.65 -0.14
N PHE A 187 -10.43 3.62 0.59
CA PHE A 187 -9.15 3.20 0.04
C PHE A 187 -9.07 1.69 -0.24
N GLN A 188 -9.82 0.84 0.48
CA GLN A 188 -9.94 -0.57 0.15
C GLN A 188 -10.69 -0.78 -1.18
N LEU A 189 -11.76 -0.01 -1.43
CA LEU A 189 -12.44 0.00 -2.73
C LEU A 189 -11.50 0.51 -3.84
N LEU A 190 -10.77 1.60 -3.59
CA LEU A 190 -9.77 2.11 -4.53
C LEU A 190 -8.72 1.05 -4.87
N VAL A 191 -8.11 0.42 -3.86
CA VAL A 191 -7.08 -0.60 -4.03
C VAL A 191 -7.62 -1.81 -4.78
N HIS A 192 -8.86 -2.23 -4.51
CA HIS A 192 -9.51 -3.27 -5.31
C HIS A 192 -9.52 -2.87 -6.80
N LEU A 193 -10.03 -1.69 -7.14
CA LEU A 193 -10.09 -1.21 -8.52
C LEU A 193 -8.72 -0.98 -9.18
N LEU A 194 -7.67 -0.76 -8.39
CA LEU A 194 -6.29 -0.68 -8.88
C LEU A 194 -5.67 -2.05 -9.17
N THR A 195 -6.28 -3.13 -8.71
CA THR A 195 -5.71 -4.50 -8.73
C THR A 195 -6.59 -5.56 -9.40
N ILE A 196 -7.73 -5.17 -9.97
CA ILE A 196 -8.58 -6.04 -10.82
C ILE A 196 -8.01 -6.27 -12.23
#